data_AF-A0A553RBR7-F1
#
_entry.id   AF-A0A553RBR7-F1
#
_cell.length_a   1.000
_cell.length_b   1.000
_cell.length_c   1.000
_cell.angle_alpha   90.00
_cell.angle_beta   90.00
_cell.angle_gamma   90.00
#
_symmetry.space_group_name_H-M   'P 1'
#
loop_
_entity.id
_entity.type
_entity.pdbx_description
1 polymer ?
#
loop_
_entity_poly.entity_id
_entity_poly.type
_entity_poly.pdbx_seq_one_letter_code
_entity_poly.pdbx_strand_id
1 'polypeptide(L)'
;PPSWRTLLTLQGSTYRQLDPPILSAASSARSTTCCHGNPRPTIMADEKLSFEQTFTFRTLSTKTFQFIHNPKTARLLMKWSMFGRTAVQAFNFDQFFQPYKSKDFVWNFFQDPCVKNNLKVLDRSGSWTLLGDITHVNLEAVPCTKMSVDIFDPIFSNGILRPSGDIIKCYHEVYPDFDELRMLLLEEESEHYHIISPSDRQEFLFRLFKHMVLGGELCHVQKDPETKEISVVTTVLKVSAHDDTGLYYPSSTEHEQTFAYLCIDPFKRHVYVFYHAFGIGDFSAI
;
A
#
# COMPACT_ATOMS: atom_id res chain seq x y z
N PRO A 1 9.06 30.83 -1.45
CA PRO A 1 8.36 29.75 -0.70
C PRO A 1 9.20 28.46 -0.71
N PRO A 2 9.44 27.81 0.45
CA PRO A 2 10.12 26.53 0.46
C PRO A 2 9.29 25.53 -0.36
N SER A 3 9.88 25.02 -1.44
CA SER A 3 9.23 24.03 -2.32
C SER A 3 9.27 22.65 -1.65
N TRP A 4 8.39 21.73 -2.06
CA TRP A 4 8.41 20.31 -1.63
C TRP A 4 9.81 19.66 -1.63
N ARG A 5 10.72 20.11 -2.50
CA ARG A 5 12.12 19.65 -2.54
C ARG A 5 12.85 19.83 -1.21
N THR A 6 12.48 20.84 -0.44
CA THR A 6 13.09 21.18 0.86
C THR A 6 12.78 20.12 1.92
N LEU A 7 11.56 19.55 1.92
CA LEU A 7 11.14 18.53 2.90
C LEU A 7 11.91 17.20 2.77
N LEU A 8 12.27 16.80 1.55
CA LEU A 8 12.98 15.54 1.29
C LEU A 8 14.46 15.59 1.75
N THR A 9 15.07 16.77 1.72
CA THR A 9 16.48 16.96 2.11
C THR A 9 16.73 16.83 3.61
N LEU A 10 15.76 17.19 4.46
CA LEU A 10 16.04 17.55 5.87
C LEU A 10 15.98 16.38 6.89
N GLN A 11 15.40 15.24 6.55
CA GLN A 11 15.33 14.07 7.47
C GLN A 11 16.65 13.28 7.61
N GLY A 12 17.82 13.89 7.37
CA GLY A 12 19.12 13.22 7.19
C GLY A 12 19.90 12.82 8.44
N SER A 13 19.35 13.01 9.64
CA SER A 13 20.12 12.81 10.87
C SER A 13 19.39 11.89 11.83
N THR A 14 20.10 10.81 12.18
CA THR A 14 19.94 9.88 13.31
C THR A 14 18.75 8.92 13.32
N TYR A 15 19.03 7.62 13.11
CA TYR A 15 18.30 6.52 13.72
C TYR A 15 19.27 5.37 14.05
N ARG A 16 19.30 4.91 15.30
CA ARG A 16 19.91 3.64 15.75
C ARG A 16 18.80 2.63 16.00
N GLN A 17 19.00 1.40 15.51
CA GLN A 17 18.13 0.24 15.69
C GLN A 17 18.02 -0.20 17.15
N LEU A 18 16.81 -0.57 17.58
CA LEU A 18 16.56 -1.45 18.72
C LEU A 18 15.56 -2.54 18.29
N ASP A 19 15.94 -3.79 18.52
CA ASP A 19 15.14 -5.00 18.20
C ASP A 19 14.06 -5.26 19.26
N PRO A 20 12.88 -5.80 18.89
CA PRO A 20 11.88 -6.27 19.86
C PRO A 20 12.06 -7.75 20.25
N PRO A 21 11.62 -8.17 21.47
CA PRO A 21 11.76 -9.53 21.97
C PRO A 21 10.59 -10.46 21.60
N ILE A 22 10.92 -11.74 21.49
CA ILE A 22 10.07 -12.89 21.13
C ILE A 22 9.24 -13.36 22.33
N LEU A 23 7.95 -13.67 22.13
CA LEU A 23 7.15 -14.47 23.08
C LEU A 23 6.40 -15.62 22.39
N SER A 24 6.45 -16.77 23.08
CA SER A 24 6.08 -18.11 22.66
C SER A 24 4.62 -18.48 22.92
N ALA A 25 4.13 -19.44 22.12
CA ALA A 25 2.80 -20.04 22.14
C ALA A 25 2.43 -20.83 23.41
N ALA A 26 1.12 -21.00 23.63
CA ALA A 26 0.56 -22.15 24.35
C ALA A 26 -0.86 -22.49 23.85
N SER A 27 -1.06 -23.79 23.65
CA SER A 27 -2.23 -24.52 23.12
C SER A 27 -3.31 -24.81 24.17
N SER A 28 -4.57 -25.04 23.74
CA SER A 28 -5.39 -26.16 24.24
C SER A 28 -6.61 -26.42 23.34
N ALA A 29 -6.97 -27.69 23.20
CA ALA A 29 -8.01 -28.25 22.34
C ALA A 29 -9.02 -29.11 23.12
N ARG A 30 -10.17 -29.39 22.45
CA ARG A 30 -11.26 -30.40 22.65
C ARG A 30 -12.62 -29.76 22.98
N SER A 31 -13.63 -29.79 22.10
CA SER A 31 -14.51 -30.90 21.60
C SER A 31 -15.29 -31.58 22.75
N THR A 32 -16.62 -31.85 22.70
CA THR A 32 -17.47 -32.29 21.57
C THR A 32 -18.99 -32.25 21.92
N THR A 33 -19.82 -32.07 20.88
CA THR A 33 -21.14 -32.71 20.53
C THR A 33 -22.47 -32.51 21.27
N CYS A 34 -23.50 -32.22 20.46
CA CYS A 34 -24.83 -32.88 20.25
C CYS A 34 -25.89 -31.79 19.97
N CYS A 35 -26.91 -31.86 19.09
CA CYS A 35 -27.41 -32.83 18.12
C CYS A 35 -28.65 -32.20 17.41
N HIS A 36 -28.91 -32.60 16.15
CA HIS A 36 -30.21 -32.68 15.44
C HIS A 36 -30.85 -31.47 14.73
N GLY A 37 -31.13 -31.66 13.43
CA GLY A 37 -32.18 -30.96 12.66
C GLY A 37 -31.95 -30.93 11.14
N ASN A 38 -32.47 -31.93 10.40
CA ASN A 38 -32.55 -31.90 8.93
C ASN A 38 -33.68 -30.98 8.44
N PRO A 39 -33.52 -30.32 7.27
CA PRO A 39 -34.66 -30.05 6.40
C PRO A 39 -34.50 -30.63 4.98
N ARG A 40 -35.63 -31.03 4.41
CA ARG A 40 -35.81 -31.46 3.00
C ARG A 40 -35.52 -30.31 2.01
N PRO A 41 -35.14 -30.63 0.76
CA PRO A 41 -34.82 -29.63 -0.25
C PRO A 41 -36.08 -29.07 -0.92
N THR A 42 -36.26 -27.76 -0.85
CA THR A 42 -37.20 -27.02 -1.69
C THR A 42 -36.45 -26.58 -2.95
N ILE A 43 -36.80 -27.18 -4.09
CA ILE A 43 -36.37 -26.75 -5.42
C ILE A 43 -37.29 -25.59 -5.83
N MET A 44 -36.73 -24.41 -6.09
CA MET A 44 -37.14 -23.50 -7.19
C MET A 44 -36.05 -22.44 -7.43
N ALA A 45 -35.49 -22.53 -8.64
CA ALA A 45 -34.92 -21.52 -9.51
C ALA A 45 -34.61 -20.12 -8.95
N ASP A 46 -33.32 -19.75 -9.03
CA ASP A 46 -32.95 -18.55 -9.77
C ASP A 46 -31.57 -18.79 -10.44
N GLU A 47 -31.62 -19.30 -11.67
CA GLU A 47 -30.47 -19.28 -12.58
C GLU A 47 -30.20 -17.81 -12.96
N LYS A 48 -29.29 -17.19 -12.22
CA LYS A 48 -28.52 -16.06 -12.75
C LYS A 48 -27.17 -16.60 -13.21
N LEU A 49 -27.15 -17.21 -14.39
CA LEU A 49 -25.93 -17.46 -15.16
C LEU A 49 -25.36 -16.12 -15.62
N SER A 50 -24.82 -15.34 -14.69
CA SER A 50 -23.73 -14.44 -15.05
C SER A 50 -22.57 -15.35 -15.43
N PHE A 51 -22.13 -15.32 -16.68
CA PHE A 51 -20.81 -15.83 -17.01
C PHE A 51 -19.83 -15.09 -16.10
N GLU A 52 -19.35 -15.76 -15.04
CA GLU A 52 -18.29 -15.23 -14.19
C GLU A 52 -17.08 -15.07 -15.11
N GLN A 53 -16.85 -13.82 -15.54
CA GLN A 53 -15.69 -13.50 -16.35
C GLN A 53 -14.47 -13.60 -15.43
N THR A 54 -13.75 -14.71 -15.53
CA THR A 54 -12.48 -14.90 -14.86
C THR A 54 -11.42 -14.07 -15.58
N PHE A 55 -10.76 -13.17 -14.85
CA PHE A 55 -9.62 -12.42 -15.36
C PHE A 55 -8.38 -13.33 -15.39
N THR A 56 -7.61 -13.27 -16.48
CA THR A 56 -6.28 -13.90 -16.56
C THR A 56 -5.21 -12.84 -16.71
N PHE A 57 -4.01 -13.14 -16.19
CA PHE A 57 -2.94 -12.14 -16.10
C PHE A 57 -1.65 -12.62 -16.77
N ARG A 58 -0.89 -11.67 -17.32
CA ARG A 58 0.48 -11.94 -17.79
C ARG A 58 1.42 -10.83 -17.37
N THR A 59 2.60 -11.22 -16.91
CA THR A 59 3.63 -10.27 -16.50
C THR A 59 4.11 -9.43 -17.69
N LEU A 60 4.23 -8.12 -17.47
CA LEU A 60 4.85 -7.19 -18.40
C LEU A 60 6.33 -7.03 -18.06
N SER A 61 7.13 -8.07 -18.34
CA SER A 61 8.56 -8.12 -17.96
C SER A 61 9.42 -7.01 -18.57
N THR A 62 8.98 -6.41 -19.68
CA THR A 62 9.66 -5.29 -20.35
C THR A 62 9.36 -3.93 -19.72
N LYS A 63 8.38 -3.82 -18.81
CA LYS A 63 8.06 -2.58 -18.09
C LYS A 63 9.07 -2.39 -16.95
N THR A 64 9.98 -1.45 -17.13
CA THR A 64 10.92 -1.02 -16.08
C THR A 64 10.45 0.26 -15.40
N PHE A 65 10.61 0.34 -14.08
CA PHE A 65 10.27 1.52 -13.31
C PHE A 65 11.53 2.33 -12.99
N GLN A 66 11.78 3.34 -13.81
CA GLN A 66 13.04 4.11 -13.77
C GLN A 66 13.33 4.77 -12.41
N PHE A 67 12.29 5.08 -11.63
CA PHE A 67 12.49 5.69 -10.31
C PHE A 67 13.19 4.74 -9.34
N ILE A 68 12.95 3.42 -9.41
CA ILE A 68 13.63 2.43 -8.54
C ILE A 68 15.13 2.37 -8.85
N HIS A 69 15.50 2.52 -10.12
CA HIS A 69 16.89 2.48 -10.57
C HIS A 69 17.59 3.84 -10.55
N ASN A 70 16.87 4.92 -10.22
CA ASN A 70 17.45 6.26 -10.14
C ASN A 70 18.32 6.36 -8.88
N PRO A 71 19.62 6.67 -8.97
CA PRO A 71 20.50 6.72 -7.80
C PRO A 71 20.07 7.74 -6.74
N LYS A 72 19.43 8.84 -7.13
CA LYS A 72 18.92 9.84 -6.19
C LYS A 72 17.71 9.30 -5.43
N THR A 73 16.77 8.69 -6.15
CA THR A 73 15.59 8.06 -5.55
C THR A 73 15.99 6.86 -4.69
N ALA A 74 16.91 6.01 -5.15
CA ALA A 74 17.46 4.90 -4.36
C ALA A 74 18.08 5.38 -3.05
N ARG A 75 18.85 6.49 -3.06
CA ARG A 75 19.39 7.11 -1.84
C ARG A 75 18.30 7.62 -0.89
N LEU A 76 17.22 8.18 -1.42
CA LEU A 76 16.08 8.61 -0.61
C LEU A 76 15.33 7.40 -0.02
N LEU A 77 15.03 6.38 -0.82
CA LEU A 77 14.44 5.13 -0.34
C LEU A 77 15.32 4.44 0.70
N MET A 78 16.65 4.51 0.58
CA MET A 78 17.57 4.01 1.62
C MET A 78 17.45 4.84 2.89
N LYS A 79 17.46 6.17 2.77
CA LYS A 79 17.31 7.11 3.90
C LYS A 79 16.00 6.89 4.66
N TRP A 80 14.95 6.50 3.95
CA TRP A 80 13.63 6.26 4.52
C TRP A 80 13.37 4.78 4.86
N SER A 81 14.39 3.91 4.80
CA SER A 81 14.28 2.48 5.11
C SER A 81 13.31 1.69 4.23
N MET A 82 13.03 2.16 3.01
CA MET A 82 12.19 1.48 2.01
C MET A 82 12.95 0.72 0.93
N PHE A 83 14.24 1.04 0.76
CA PHE A 83 15.03 0.44 -0.30
C PHE A 83 15.15 -1.08 -0.11
N GLY A 84 15.04 -1.83 -1.20
CA GLY A 84 15.07 -3.31 -1.18
C GLY A 84 13.80 -3.99 -0.65
N ARG A 85 12.87 -3.24 -0.05
CA ARG A 85 11.55 -3.71 0.44
C ARG A 85 10.37 -3.21 -0.37
N THR A 86 10.64 -2.26 -1.25
CA THR A 86 9.67 -1.64 -2.14
C THR A 86 9.76 -2.29 -3.51
N ALA A 87 8.62 -2.72 -4.04
CA ALA A 87 8.56 -3.34 -5.35
C ALA A 87 7.42 -2.75 -6.17
N VAL A 88 7.68 -2.61 -7.47
CA VAL A 88 6.65 -2.35 -8.47
C VAL A 88 6.71 -3.41 -9.54
N GLN A 89 5.55 -3.99 -9.84
CA GLN A 89 5.37 -4.95 -10.93
C GLN A 89 4.21 -4.52 -11.81
N ALA A 90 4.21 -4.95 -13.07
CA ALA A 90 3.12 -4.70 -14.01
C ALA A 90 2.65 -6.01 -14.63
N PHE A 91 1.33 -6.14 -14.74
CA PHE A 91 0.66 -7.24 -15.43
C PHE A 91 -0.33 -6.66 -16.42
N ASN A 92 -0.59 -7.39 -17.51
CA ASN A 92 -1.78 -7.15 -18.33
C ASN A 92 -2.93 -8.07 -17.87
N PHE A 93 -4.14 -7.75 -18.34
CA PHE A 93 -5.31 -8.62 -18.18
C PHE A 93 -6.18 -8.65 -19.45
N ASP A 94 -6.98 -9.69 -19.61
CA ASP A 94 -7.70 -10.03 -20.85
C ASP A 94 -9.16 -9.56 -20.91
N GLN A 95 -9.83 -9.42 -19.77
CA GLN A 95 -11.25 -9.03 -19.70
C GLN A 95 -11.46 -7.51 -19.53
N PHE A 96 -12.66 -7.02 -19.82
CA PHE A 96 -13.03 -5.64 -19.55
C PHE A 96 -13.24 -5.40 -18.06
N PHE A 97 -12.50 -4.44 -17.52
CA PHE A 97 -12.61 -4.04 -16.12
C PHE A 97 -13.66 -2.92 -15.94
N GLN A 98 -14.45 -3.06 -14.88
CA GLN A 98 -15.39 -2.05 -14.39
C GLN A 98 -15.25 -1.98 -12.87
N PRO A 99 -15.37 -0.80 -12.23
CA PRO A 99 -15.14 -0.67 -10.78
C PRO A 99 -15.97 -1.61 -9.90
N TYR A 100 -17.20 -1.94 -10.29
CA TYR A 100 -18.04 -2.88 -9.54
C TYR A 100 -17.49 -4.33 -9.53
N LYS A 101 -16.58 -4.68 -10.46
CA LYS A 101 -15.89 -5.99 -10.50
C LYS A 101 -14.61 -6.02 -9.66
N SER A 102 -14.32 -4.98 -8.87
CA SER A 102 -13.07 -4.88 -8.12
C SER A 102 -12.79 -6.09 -7.24
N LYS A 103 -13.82 -6.63 -6.56
CA LYS A 103 -13.66 -7.81 -5.70
C LYS A 103 -13.25 -9.04 -6.51
N ASP A 104 -13.96 -9.34 -7.59
CA ASP A 104 -13.67 -10.49 -8.46
C ASP A 104 -12.32 -10.34 -9.17
N PHE A 105 -11.98 -9.11 -9.58
CA PHE A 105 -10.69 -8.81 -10.18
C PHE A 105 -9.54 -9.09 -9.22
N VAL A 106 -9.63 -8.56 -7.99
CA VAL A 106 -8.60 -8.77 -6.95
C VAL A 106 -8.51 -10.24 -6.58
N TRP A 107 -9.64 -10.92 -6.43
CA TRP A 107 -9.67 -12.35 -6.18
C TRP A 107 -8.97 -13.14 -7.29
N ASN A 108 -9.39 -12.95 -8.54
CA ASN A 108 -8.77 -13.61 -9.70
C ASN A 108 -7.27 -13.29 -9.81
N PHE A 109 -6.86 -12.06 -9.49
CA PHE A 109 -5.46 -11.66 -9.49
C PHE A 109 -4.62 -12.50 -8.52
N PHE A 110 -5.07 -12.66 -7.26
CA PHE A 110 -4.35 -13.47 -6.27
C PHE A 110 -4.46 -14.98 -6.51
N GLN A 111 -5.45 -15.45 -7.28
CA GLN A 111 -5.57 -16.84 -7.68
C GLN A 111 -4.82 -17.20 -8.97
N ASP A 112 -4.46 -16.21 -9.79
CA ASP A 112 -3.86 -16.44 -11.11
C ASP A 112 -2.45 -17.07 -11.00
N PRO A 113 -2.18 -18.18 -11.72
CA PRO A 113 -0.88 -18.85 -11.67
C PRO A 113 0.29 -17.99 -12.14
N CYS A 114 0.10 -17.08 -13.10
CA CYS A 114 1.15 -16.17 -13.54
C CYS A 114 1.48 -15.18 -12.43
N VAL A 115 0.47 -14.65 -11.74
CA VAL A 115 0.68 -13.76 -10.59
C VAL A 115 1.38 -14.51 -9.46
N LYS A 116 0.91 -15.70 -9.08
CA LYS A 116 1.53 -16.50 -8.01
C LYS A 116 3.03 -16.76 -8.24
N ASN A 117 3.42 -17.00 -9.49
CA ASN A 117 4.80 -17.29 -9.86
C ASN A 117 5.71 -16.05 -10.02
N ASN A 118 5.16 -14.84 -10.05
CA ASN A 118 5.95 -13.60 -10.29
C ASN A 118 5.85 -12.59 -9.15
N LEU A 119 4.72 -12.55 -8.44
CA LEU A 119 4.52 -11.65 -7.31
C LEU A 119 5.28 -12.19 -6.10
N LYS A 120 6.22 -11.38 -5.61
CA LYS A 120 7.05 -11.74 -4.46
C LYS A 120 6.43 -11.22 -3.17
N VAL A 121 6.50 -12.01 -2.11
CA VAL A 121 6.05 -11.64 -0.77
C VAL A 121 7.24 -11.77 0.17
N LEU A 122 7.30 -10.93 1.19
CA LEU A 122 8.29 -11.09 2.24
C LEU A 122 7.75 -12.09 3.26
N ASP A 123 8.44 -13.20 3.47
CA ASP A 123 8.06 -14.16 4.49
C ASP A 123 8.46 -13.69 5.90
N ARG A 124 8.10 -14.49 6.91
CA ARG A 124 8.41 -14.21 8.33
C ARG A 124 9.92 -14.14 8.62
N SER A 125 10.76 -14.69 7.75
CA SER A 125 12.22 -14.65 7.88
C SER A 125 12.84 -13.39 7.25
N GLY A 126 12.03 -12.55 6.59
CA GLY A 126 12.52 -11.40 5.85
C GLY A 126 13.05 -11.75 4.46
N SER A 127 12.78 -12.97 3.98
CA SER A 127 13.22 -13.44 2.67
C SER A 127 12.11 -13.26 1.63
N TRP A 128 12.51 -12.91 0.40
CA TRP A 128 11.58 -12.85 -0.72
C TRP A 128 11.17 -14.25 -1.16
N THR A 129 9.88 -14.57 -1.04
CA THR A 129 9.27 -15.82 -1.49
C THR A 129 8.16 -15.55 -2.52
N LEU A 130 7.63 -16.62 -3.13
CA LEU A 130 6.48 -16.55 -4.01
C LEU A 130 5.18 -16.44 -3.21
N LEU A 131 4.13 -15.93 -3.85
CA LEU A 131 2.80 -15.88 -3.26
C LEU A 131 2.27 -17.31 -3.03
N GLY A 132 1.92 -17.62 -1.78
CA GLY A 132 1.27 -18.85 -1.37
C GLY A 132 -0.22 -18.93 -1.73
N ASP A 133 -0.90 -19.89 -1.11
CA ASP A 133 -2.33 -20.10 -1.32
C ASP A 133 -3.17 -19.12 -0.51
N ILE A 134 -3.81 -18.21 -1.24
CA ILE A 134 -4.69 -17.19 -0.70
C ILE A 134 -6.09 -17.75 -0.56
N THR A 135 -6.68 -17.59 0.63
CA THR A 135 -8.05 -18.01 0.94
C THR A 135 -9.01 -16.84 1.04
N HIS A 136 -8.51 -15.64 1.32
CA HIS A 136 -9.32 -14.43 1.42
C HIS A 136 -8.56 -13.18 0.97
N VAL A 137 -9.29 -12.20 0.42
CA VAL A 137 -8.75 -10.91 -0.01
C VAL A 137 -9.56 -9.76 0.58
N ASN A 138 -8.86 -8.73 1.03
CA ASN A 138 -9.45 -7.45 1.43
C ASN A 138 -9.11 -6.39 0.39
N LEU A 139 -10.08 -5.53 0.09
CA LEU A 139 -9.88 -4.39 -0.80
C LEU A 139 -10.57 -3.15 -0.25
N GLU A 140 -9.92 -2.01 -0.46
CA GLU A 140 -10.44 -0.69 -0.14
C GLU A 140 -10.27 0.21 -1.37
N ALA A 141 -11.37 0.82 -1.83
CA ALA A 141 -11.32 1.79 -2.91
C ALA A 141 -10.68 3.09 -2.41
N VAL A 142 -9.65 3.57 -3.11
CA VAL A 142 -8.91 4.77 -2.70
C VAL A 142 -9.27 5.93 -3.64
N PRO A 143 -9.85 7.03 -3.10
CA PRO A 143 -10.10 8.24 -3.88
C PRO A 143 -8.83 8.77 -4.54
N CYS A 144 -8.94 9.15 -5.81
CA CYS A 144 -7.85 9.76 -6.61
C CYS A 144 -8.33 11.09 -7.22
N THR A 145 -9.04 11.90 -6.43
CA THR A 145 -9.66 13.15 -6.88
C THR A 145 -8.70 14.34 -6.74
N LYS A 146 -7.74 14.27 -5.81
CA LYS A 146 -6.73 15.30 -5.60
C LYS A 146 -5.46 15.00 -6.39
N MET A 147 -5.22 15.82 -7.42
CA MET A 147 -4.04 15.72 -8.29
C MET A 147 -3.00 16.82 -8.04
N SER A 148 -3.36 17.85 -7.27
CA SER A 148 -2.48 18.94 -6.91
C SER A 148 -1.83 18.71 -5.54
N VAL A 149 -0.60 19.20 -5.38
CA VAL A 149 0.12 19.18 -4.11
C VAL A 149 -0.41 20.19 -3.10
N ASP A 150 -1.36 21.05 -3.50
CA ASP A 150 -1.99 22.06 -2.64
C ASP A 150 -2.74 21.42 -1.45
N ILE A 151 -3.07 20.12 -1.53
CA ILE A 151 -3.57 19.33 -0.40
C ILE A 151 -2.64 19.38 0.83
N PHE A 152 -1.36 19.72 0.63
CA PHE A 152 -0.34 19.84 1.66
C PHE A 152 -0.07 21.28 2.11
N ASP A 153 -0.73 22.29 1.53
CA ASP A 153 -0.58 23.69 1.93
C ASP A 153 -0.79 23.94 3.44
N PRO A 154 -1.71 23.22 4.13
CA PRO A 154 -1.83 23.33 5.57
C PRO A 154 -0.53 23.04 6.32
N ILE A 155 0.35 22.15 5.83
CA ILE A 155 1.63 21.83 6.48
C ILE A 155 2.54 23.06 6.55
N PHE A 156 2.52 23.90 5.51
CA PHE A 156 3.35 25.11 5.44
C PHE A 156 2.79 26.27 6.28
N SER A 157 1.50 26.25 6.59
CA SER A 157 0.79 27.38 7.19
C SER A 157 0.43 27.19 8.66
N ASN A 158 0.59 25.99 9.22
CA ASN A 158 0.14 25.65 10.58
C ASN A 158 1.29 25.14 11.47
N GLY A 159 2.45 25.78 11.43
CA GLY A 159 3.49 25.56 12.46
C GLY A 159 4.17 24.18 12.44
N ILE A 160 4.05 23.40 11.36
CA ILE A 160 4.79 22.13 11.20
C ILE A 160 6.24 22.39 10.80
N LEU A 161 6.47 23.47 10.05
CA LEU A 161 7.77 23.84 9.50
C LEU A 161 8.26 25.16 10.10
N ARG A 162 9.57 25.25 10.31
CA ARG A 162 10.27 26.51 10.56
C ARG A 162 10.26 27.36 9.28
N PRO A 163 10.47 28.69 9.38
CA PRO A 163 10.67 29.54 8.19
C PRO A 163 11.81 29.08 7.26
N SER A 164 12.81 28.35 7.79
CA SER A 164 13.88 27.72 7.02
C SER A 164 13.42 26.54 6.16
N GLY A 165 12.26 25.96 6.46
CA GLY A 165 11.75 24.72 5.87
C GLY A 165 12.04 23.46 6.69
N ASP A 166 12.72 23.58 7.82
CA ASP A 166 12.98 22.45 8.74
C ASP A 166 11.71 22.01 9.46
N ILE A 167 11.49 20.70 9.55
CA ILE A 167 10.40 20.13 10.33
C ILE A 167 10.68 20.40 11.82
N ILE A 168 9.67 20.91 12.52
CA ILE A 168 9.77 21.20 13.95
C ILE A 168 9.78 19.87 14.72
N LYS A 169 10.79 19.68 15.58
CA LYS A 169 10.86 18.54 16.50
C LYS A 169 9.88 18.71 17.65
N CYS A 170 9.31 17.60 18.11
CA CYS A 170 8.34 17.58 19.20
C CYS A 170 8.69 16.50 20.21
N TYR A 171 8.10 16.57 21.40
CA TYR A 171 8.23 15.51 22.39
C TYR A 171 7.20 14.42 22.10
N HIS A 172 7.63 13.16 22.15
CA HIS A 172 6.75 12.00 22.08
C HIS A 172 7.19 11.00 23.15
N GLU A 173 6.23 10.45 23.89
CA GLU A 173 6.51 9.61 25.07
C GLU A 173 7.35 8.37 24.75
N VAL A 174 7.10 7.78 23.57
CA VAL A 174 7.74 6.54 23.12
C VAL A 174 8.97 6.79 22.23
N TYR A 175 9.04 7.91 21.51
CA TYR A 175 9.99 8.12 20.42
C TYR A 175 10.77 9.44 20.61
N PRO A 176 12.05 9.39 21.02
CA PRO A 176 12.85 10.59 21.29
C PRO A 176 13.07 11.50 20.08
N ASP A 177 13.03 10.94 18.86
CA ASP A 177 13.35 11.64 17.61
C ASP A 177 12.11 12.05 16.79
N PHE A 178 10.94 12.09 17.44
CA PHE A 178 9.67 12.45 16.81
C PHE A 178 9.61 13.92 16.36
N ASP A 179 8.70 14.22 15.44
CA ASP A 179 8.52 15.56 14.90
C ASP A 179 7.07 15.88 14.57
N GLU A 180 6.76 17.18 14.43
CA GLU A 180 5.40 17.69 14.23
C GLU A 180 4.73 17.12 12.98
N LEU A 181 5.53 16.80 11.95
CA LEU A 181 4.99 16.16 10.76
C LEU A 181 4.54 14.73 11.04
N ARG A 182 5.30 13.96 11.85
CA ARG A 182 4.86 12.64 12.29
C ARG A 182 3.67 12.72 13.25
N MET A 183 3.61 13.72 14.15
CA MET A 183 2.43 13.98 14.99
C MET A 183 1.18 14.17 14.14
N LEU A 184 1.22 15.06 13.14
CA LEU A 184 0.11 15.30 12.22
C LEU A 184 -0.36 14.02 11.52
N LEU A 185 0.58 13.16 11.10
CA LEU A 185 0.30 11.97 10.30
C LEU A 185 -0.20 10.77 11.12
N LEU A 186 0.25 10.63 12.37
CA LEU A 186 0.05 9.42 13.19
C LEU A 186 -0.86 9.63 14.41
N GLU A 187 -0.78 10.79 15.07
CA GLU A 187 -1.43 11.01 16.36
C GLU A 187 -2.79 11.70 16.19
N GLU A 188 -3.89 10.92 16.27
CA GLU A 188 -5.25 11.43 16.04
C GLU A 188 -5.67 12.51 17.05
N GLU A 189 -5.13 12.43 18.26
CA GLU A 189 -5.39 13.40 19.34
C GLU A 189 -4.52 14.67 19.24
N SER A 190 -3.64 14.76 18.24
CA SER A 190 -2.81 15.95 18.02
C SER A 190 -3.63 17.14 17.52
N GLU A 191 -3.33 18.34 18.03
CA GLU A 191 -3.87 19.60 17.52
C GLU A 191 -3.64 19.78 16.01
N HIS A 192 -2.54 19.21 15.48
CA HIS A 192 -2.18 19.29 14.07
C HIS A 192 -2.83 18.22 13.19
N TYR A 193 -3.46 17.18 13.76
CA TYR A 193 -4.05 16.10 12.97
C TYR A 193 -5.15 16.63 12.03
N HIS A 194 -6.03 17.50 12.53
CA HIS A 194 -7.18 17.96 11.76
C HIS A 194 -6.90 19.09 10.77
N ILE A 195 -5.65 19.57 10.65
CA ILE A 195 -5.33 20.63 9.67
C ILE A 195 -5.47 20.14 8.22
N ILE A 196 -5.39 18.82 8.00
CA ILE A 196 -5.74 18.17 6.75
C ILE A 196 -7.07 17.44 6.98
N SER A 197 -8.05 17.76 6.13
CA SER A 197 -9.42 17.28 6.31
C SER A 197 -9.51 15.75 6.27
N PRO A 198 -10.47 15.13 6.99
CA PRO A 198 -10.64 13.67 6.93
C PRO A 198 -10.79 13.13 5.50
N SER A 199 -11.47 13.86 4.60
CA SER A 199 -11.59 13.49 3.19
C SER A 199 -10.26 13.54 2.46
N ASP A 200 -9.46 14.59 2.66
CA ASP A 200 -8.14 14.73 2.04
C ASP A 200 -7.18 13.65 2.54
N ARG A 201 -7.30 13.22 3.80
CA ARG A 201 -6.49 12.12 4.35
C ARG A 201 -6.78 10.76 3.69
N GLN A 202 -7.97 10.59 3.08
CA GLN A 202 -8.31 9.38 2.35
C GLN A 202 -7.79 9.38 0.91
N GLU A 203 -7.39 10.53 0.36
CA GLU A 203 -6.90 10.64 -1.02
C GLU A 203 -5.59 9.88 -1.22
N PHE A 204 -5.46 9.22 -2.37
CA PHE A 204 -4.29 8.44 -2.73
C PHE A 204 -2.99 9.25 -2.61
N LEU A 205 -3.02 10.52 -3.02
CA LEU A 205 -1.87 11.42 -2.93
C LEU A 205 -1.44 11.64 -1.47
N PHE A 206 -2.39 11.83 -0.54
CA PHE A 206 -2.08 11.97 0.87
C PHE A 206 -1.58 10.66 1.48
N ARG A 207 -2.26 9.54 1.21
CA ARG A 207 -1.84 8.22 1.72
C ARG A 207 -0.43 7.88 1.29
N LEU A 208 -0.12 8.16 0.02
CA LEU A 208 1.23 8.05 -0.48
C LEU A 208 2.17 8.97 0.28
N PHE A 209 1.87 10.26 0.40
CA PHE A 209 2.70 11.19 1.17
C PHE A 209 2.96 10.73 2.60
N LYS A 210 1.94 10.22 3.30
CA LYS A 210 2.10 9.56 4.61
C LYS A 210 3.13 8.45 4.52
N HIS A 211 2.99 7.54 3.54
CA HIS A 211 4.00 6.50 3.29
C HIS A 211 5.37 7.07 2.97
N MET A 212 5.49 8.20 2.25
CA MET A 212 6.76 8.87 1.92
C MET A 212 7.47 9.41 3.15
N VAL A 213 6.74 10.14 3.99
CA VAL A 213 7.27 10.76 5.21
C VAL A 213 7.69 9.72 6.23
N LEU A 214 6.91 8.64 6.32
CA LEU A 214 7.26 7.53 7.19
C LEU A 214 8.36 6.67 6.55
N GLY A 215 8.41 6.55 5.21
CA GLY A 215 9.20 5.54 4.51
C GLY A 215 9.50 5.62 3.01
N GLY A 216 8.72 6.23 2.11
CA GLY A 216 9.15 6.52 0.72
C GLY A 216 8.11 6.65 -0.40
N GLU A 217 8.59 6.93 -1.62
CA GLU A 217 7.92 7.66 -2.72
C GLU A 217 7.15 6.82 -3.76
N LEU A 218 5.98 7.32 -4.23
CA LEU A 218 5.33 6.78 -5.45
C LEU A 218 4.12 7.56 -6.05
N CYS A 219 4.28 8.49 -7.00
CA CYS A 219 3.16 8.83 -7.89
C CYS A 219 3.58 9.26 -9.30
N HIS A 220 2.91 8.72 -10.32
CA HIS A 220 3.00 9.16 -11.71
C HIS A 220 1.67 9.81 -12.12
N VAL A 221 1.72 11.07 -12.57
CA VAL A 221 0.58 11.82 -13.08
C VAL A 221 0.63 11.80 -14.61
N GLN A 222 -0.46 11.41 -15.27
CA GLN A 222 -0.62 11.51 -16.73
C GLN A 222 -1.55 12.69 -17.05
N LYS A 223 -1.15 13.54 -18.01
CA LYS A 223 -1.93 14.68 -18.53
C LYS A 223 -2.64 14.31 -19.82
N ASP A 224 -3.89 14.74 -19.97
CA ASP A 224 -4.60 14.73 -21.24
C ASP A 224 -3.98 15.76 -22.20
N PRO A 225 -3.54 15.34 -23.40
CA PRO A 225 -2.85 16.23 -24.34
C PRO A 225 -3.77 17.25 -25.05
N GLU A 226 -5.09 17.08 -25.04
CA GLU A 226 -6.05 17.98 -25.71
C GLU A 226 -6.75 18.92 -24.71
N THR A 227 -7.22 18.40 -23.58
CA THR A 227 -8.02 19.18 -22.62
C THR A 227 -7.17 19.88 -21.56
N LYS A 228 -5.90 19.45 -21.40
CA LYS A 228 -5.01 19.80 -20.27
C LYS A 228 -5.60 19.43 -18.89
N GLU A 229 -6.73 18.74 -18.85
CA GLU A 229 -7.39 18.28 -17.65
C GLU A 229 -6.72 16.97 -17.19
N ILE A 230 -6.59 16.79 -15.88
CA ILE A 230 -6.01 15.58 -15.31
C ILE A 230 -7.18 14.74 -14.80
N SER A 231 -7.66 13.79 -15.61
CA SER A 231 -8.68 12.82 -15.19
C SER A 231 -8.03 11.46 -14.92
N VAL A 232 -8.17 10.94 -13.71
CA VAL A 232 -7.71 9.59 -13.38
C VAL A 232 -8.78 8.60 -13.83
N VAL A 233 -8.47 7.81 -14.86
CA VAL A 233 -9.31 6.66 -15.28
C VAL A 233 -8.91 5.37 -14.55
N THR A 234 -7.79 5.42 -13.85
CA THR A 234 -7.24 4.29 -13.11
C THR A 234 -8.06 4.06 -11.84
N THR A 235 -8.52 2.82 -11.60
CA THR A 235 -9.07 2.43 -10.30
C THR A 235 -7.92 2.03 -9.39
N VAL A 236 -7.81 2.68 -8.23
CA VAL A 236 -6.77 2.38 -7.23
C VAL A 236 -7.40 1.66 -6.05
N LEU A 237 -6.90 0.46 -5.77
CA LEU A 237 -7.34 -0.37 -4.66
C LEU A 237 -6.18 -0.60 -3.70
N LYS A 238 -6.36 -0.29 -2.42
CA LYS A 238 -5.47 -0.84 -1.38
C LYS A 238 -5.91 -2.28 -1.13
N VAL A 239 -4.96 -3.22 -1.18
CA VAL A 239 -5.26 -4.65 -1.07
C VAL A 239 -4.43 -5.32 0.02
N SER A 240 -5.01 -6.33 0.65
CA SER A 240 -4.28 -7.32 1.42
C SER A 240 -4.83 -8.71 1.14
N ALA A 241 -4.01 -9.74 1.31
CA ALA A 241 -4.41 -11.12 1.09
C ALA A 241 -4.06 -11.97 2.32
N HIS A 242 -4.90 -12.97 2.58
CA HIS A 242 -4.83 -13.82 3.74
C HIS A 242 -4.74 -15.29 3.32
N ASP A 243 -3.96 -16.05 4.06
CA ASP A 243 -3.96 -17.51 4.03
C ASP A 243 -4.74 -18.08 5.23
N ASP A 244 -4.68 -19.39 5.43
CA ASP A 244 -5.34 -20.05 6.58
C ASP A 244 -4.79 -19.60 7.95
N THR A 245 -3.63 -18.94 7.99
CA THR A 245 -2.96 -18.49 9.22
C THR A 245 -3.18 -17.02 9.53
N GLY A 246 -3.70 -16.23 8.59
CA GLY A 246 -4.02 -14.82 8.77
C GLY A 246 -3.48 -13.94 7.63
N LEU A 247 -3.08 -12.71 7.95
CA LEU A 247 -2.52 -11.79 6.96
C LEU A 247 -1.24 -12.39 6.35
N TYR A 248 -1.19 -12.45 5.02
CA TYR A 248 -0.08 -13.05 4.27
C TYR A 248 0.60 -12.03 3.34
N TYR A 249 -0.19 -11.22 2.64
CA TYR A 249 0.30 -10.21 1.70
C TYR A 249 -0.13 -8.79 2.12
N PRO A 250 0.76 -7.78 2.04
CA PRO A 250 2.13 -7.81 1.49
C PRO A 250 3.22 -8.30 2.47
N SER A 251 2.86 -8.47 3.74
CA SER A 251 3.68 -9.09 4.78
C SER A 251 2.76 -9.70 5.83
N SER A 252 3.22 -10.73 6.53
CA SER A 252 2.49 -11.31 7.66
C SER A 252 2.50 -10.48 8.94
N THR A 253 3.14 -9.31 8.91
CA THR A 253 3.22 -8.38 10.03
C THR A 253 2.53 -7.07 9.68
N GLU A 254 1.53 -6.70 10.48
CA GLU A 254 0.87 -5.40 10.36
C GLU A 254 1.80 -4.26 10.79
N HIS A 255 1.86 -3.22 9.96
CA HIS A 255 2.59 -2.01 10.25
C HIS A 255 2.05 -0.87 9.39
N GLU A 256 2.09 0.37 9.89
CA GLU A 256 1.64 1.57 9.16
C GLU A 256 2.34 1.75 7.80
N GLN A 257 3.57 1.25 7.68
CA GLN A 257 4.36 1.31 6.45
C GLN A 257 4.20 0.08 5.56
N THR A 258 3.49 -0.95 5.99
CA THR A 258 3.22 -2.13 5.16
C THR A 258 1.96 -1.87 4.33
N PHE A 259 2.10 -1.86 3.00
CA PHE A 259 0.96 -1.56 2.11
C PHE A 259 1.12 -2.24 0.74
N ALA A 260 -0.01 -2.44 0.06
CA ALA A 260 -0.04 -2.80 -1.34
C ALA A 260 -1.20 -2.10 -2.04
N TYR A 261 -0.92 -1.55 -3.23
CA TYR A 261 -1.86 -0.88 -4.09
C TYR A 261 -1.89 -1.56 -5.46
N LEU A 262 -3.10 -1.81 -5.96
CA LEU A 262 -3.35 -2.17 -7.36
C LEU A 262 -3.88 -0.94 -8.08
N CYS A 263 -3.12 -0.45 -9.05
CA CYS A 263 -3.52 0.63 -9.95
C CYS A 263 -3.97 0.02 -11.28
N ILE A 264 -5.28 -0.07 -11.48
CA ILE A 264 -5.90 -0.76 -12.62
C ILE A 264 -6.25 0.27 -13.70
N ASP A 265 -5.57 0.19 -14.84
CA ASP A 265 -5.85 0.99 -16.04
C ASP A 265 -6.69 0.16 -17.02
N PRO A 266 -8.02 0.41 -17.10
CA PRO A 266 -8.92 -0.39 -17.95
C PRO A 266 -8.66 -0.18 -19.45
N PHE A 267 -8.10 0.97 -19.85
CA PHE A 267 -7.86 1.28 -21.26
C PHE A 267 -6.60 0.61 -21.77
N LYS A 268 -5.53 0.66 -20.99
CA LYS A 268 -4.30 -0.08 -21.30
C LYS A 268 -4.39 -1.57 -20.98
N ARG A 269 -5.43 -1.98 -20.24
CA ARG A 269 -5.57 -3.32 -19.66
C ARG A 269 -4.36 -3.74 -18.85
N HIS A 270 -3.85 -2.80 -18.07
CA HIS A 270 -2.69 -3.00 -17.22
C HIS A 270 -3.10 -2.88 -15.76
N VAL A 271 -2.54 -3.71 -14.90
CA VAL A 271 -2.53 -3.51 -13.46
C VAL A 271 -1.09 -3.31 -13.01
N TYR A 272 -0.85 -2.22 -12.30
CA TYR A 272 0.43 -1.95 -11.64
C TYR A 272 0.27 -2.30 -10.17
N VAL A 273 1.14 -3.17 -9.68
CA VAL A 273 1.21 -3.54 -8.27
C VAL A 273 2.33 -2.73 -7.66
N PHE A 274 2.02 -1.90 -6.67
CA PHE A 274 3.00 -1.22 -5.85
C PHE A 274 2.85 -1.65 -4.41
N TYR A 275 3.91 -2.16 -3.80
CA TYR A 275 3.84 -2.60 -2.42
C TYR A 275 5.15 -2.43 -1.69
N HIS A 276 5.03 -2.35 -0.38
CA HIS A 276 6.13 -2.26 0.58
C HIS A 276 5.82 -3.11 1.80
N ALA A 277 6.82 -3.82 2.30
CA ALA A 277 6.77 -4.60 3.54
C ALA A 277 7.73 -4.01 4.56
N PHE A 278 7.24 -3.58 5.73
CA PHE A 278 8.08 -3.01 6.79
C PHE A 278 9.08 -4.01 7.39
N GLY A 279 10.24 -3.54 7.89
CA GLY A 279 11.25 -4.33 8.63
C GLY A 279 12.71 -4.16 8.13
N ILE A 280 13.63 -5.05 8.55
CA ILE A 280 15.07 -5.02 8.20
C ILE A 280 15.39 -5.66 6.85
N GLY A 281 15.94 -4.87 5.91
CA GLY A 281 16.37 -5.26 4.54
C GLY A 281 17.45 -6.31 4.57
N ASP A 282 17.40 -7.27 3.63
CA ASP A 282 18.65 -7.92 3.25
C ASP A 282 19.43 -6.92 2.38
N PHE A 283 20.47 -6.31 2.96
CA PHE A 283 21.31 -5.30 2.30
C PHE A 283 22.42 -5.95 1.45
N SER A 284 22.29 -7.24 1.13
CA SER A 284 23.28 -8.05 0.40
C SER A 284 23.56 -7.59 -1.04
N ALA A 285 22.93 -6.51 -1.50
CA ALA A 285 23.10 -5.94 -2.85
C ALA A 285 23.66 -4.50 -2.86
N ILE A 286 24.54 -4.15 -1.93
CA ILE A 286 25.47 -3.00 -2.09
C ILE A 286 26.76 -3.51 -2.74
#